data_AF-A0A7J9MSD0-F1
#
_entry.id   AF-A0A7J9MSD0-F1
#
_cell.length_a   1.000
_cell.length_b   1.000
_cell.length_c   1.000
_cell.angle_alpha   90.00
_cell.angle_beta   90.00
_cell.angle_gamma   90.00
#
_symmetry.space_group_name_H-M   'P 1'
#
loop_
_entity.id
_entity.type
_entity.pdbx_description
1 polymer ?
#
loop_
_entity_poly.entity_id
_entity_poly.type
_entity_poly.pdbx_seq_one_letter_code
_entity_poly.pdbx_strand_id
1 'polypeptide(L)'
;MAIHEAEKTATVSNILREQKLKEKENAMELQEIENQMFIAHQKCLADADFYSAMKEAEANKMKLTPEFLELKFIEAIANNTKIFFGHKVVPDMVLDQRLLVGNFLENVSQHVHGERQMKSDDNA
;
A
#
# COMPACT_ATOMS: atom_id res chain seq x y z
N MET A 1 -17.36 1.62 72.36
CA MET A 1 -16.55 2.45 71.43
C MET A 1 -15.87 1.64 70.34
N ALA A 2 -15.26 0.47 70.61
CA ALA A 2 -14.54 -0.32 69.60
C ALA A 2 -15.38 -0.85 68.40
N ILE A 3 -16.64 -1.25 68.61
CA ILE A 3 -17.48 -1.83 67.54
C ILE A 3 -17.84 -0.78 66.47
N HIS A 4 -18.18 0.45 66.89
CA HIS A 4 -18.56 1.54 66.00
C HIS A 4 -17.37 2.04 65.15
N GLU A 5 -16.15 1.92 65.66
CA GLU A 5 -14.94 2.24 64.92
C GLU A 5 -14.59 1.16 63.88
N ALA A 6 -14.79 -0.12 64.23
CA ALA A 6 -14.67 -1.24 63.29
C ALA A 6 -15.69 -1.16 62.13
N GLU A 7 -16.93 -0.76 62.40
CA GLU A 7 -17.95 -0.57 61.36
C GLU A 7 -17.62 0.60 60.40
N LYS A 8 -17.13 1.71 60.95
CA LYS A 8 -16.69 2.86 60.14
C LYS A 8 -15.49 2.52 59.26
N THR A 9 -14.52 1.77 59.79
CA THR A 9 -13.35 1.34 59.00
C THR A 9 -13.73 0.33 57.92
N ALA A 10 -14.67 -0.58 58.19
CA ALA A 10 -15.20 -1.50 57.18
C ALA A 10 -15.93 -0.76 56.04
N THR A 11 -16.74 0.26 56.35
CA THR A 11 -17.44 1.05 55.32
C THR A 11 -16.47 1.84 54.45
N VAL A 12 -15.46 2.49 55.03
CA VAL A 12 -14.40 3.19 54.28
C VAL A 12 -13.62 2.22 53.38
N SER A 13 -13.27 1.03 53.89
CA SER A 13 -12.58 0.01 53.09
C SER A 13 -13.40 -0.45 51.89
N ASN A 14 -14.73 -0.58 52.05
CA ASN A 14 -15.62 -0.94 50.94
C ASN A 14 -15.69 0.16 49.88
N ILE A 15 -15.80 1.42 50.30
CA ILE A 15 -15.81 2.57 49.37
C ILE A 15 -14.51 2.62 48.57
N LEU A 16 -13.35 2.45 49.23
CA LEU A 16 -12.05 2.44 48.57
C LEU A 16 -11.92 1.27 47.58
N ARG A 17 -12.42 0.09 47.95
CA ARG A 17 -12.43 -1.08 47.05
C ARG A 17 -13.29 -0.82 45.82
N GLU A 18 -14.48 -0.24 46.00
CA GLU A 18 -15.39 0.11 44.89
C GLU A 18 -14.81 1.19 43.98
N GLN A 19 -14.18 2.22 44.55
CA GLN A 19 -13.49 3.25 43.79
C GLN A 19 -12.40 2.62 42.91
N LYS A 20 -11.55 1.77 43.49
CA LYS A 20 -10.48 1.10 42.77
C LYS A 20 -10.99 0.17 41.68
N LEU A 21 -12.12 -0.51 41.91
CA LEU A 21 -12.76 -1.36 40.90
C LEU A 21 -13.22 -0.51 39.71
N LYS A 22 -13.94 0.59 39.98
CA LYS A 22 -14.42 1.51 38.94
C LYS A 22 -13.27 2.15 38.15
N GLU A 23 -12.19 2.53 38.82
CA GLU A 23 -10.99 3.05 38.16
C GLU A 23 -10.39 2.02 37.20
N LYS A 24 -10.38 0.73 37.59
CA LYS A 24 -9.89 -0.35 36.73
C LYS A 24 -10.82 -0.66 35.57
N GLU A 25 -12.13 -0.68 35.80
CA GLU A 25 -13.13 -0.86 34.74
C GLU A 25 -13.03 0.25 33.70
N ASN A 26 -12.99 1.51 34.13
CA ASN A 26 -12.83 2.66 33.23
C ASN A 26 -11.51 2.58 32.42
N ALA A 27 -10.41 2.14 33.05
CA ALA A 27 -9.14 1.97 32.35
C ALA A 27 -9.22 0.86 31.29
N MET A 28 -9.93 -0.24 31.57
CA MET A 28 -10.15 -1.32 30.61
C MET A 28 -11.02 -0.85 29.44
N GLU A 29 -12.10 -0.11 29.71
CA GLU A 29 -12.97 0.45 28.67
C GLU A 29 -12.21 1.42 27.76
N LEU A 30 -11.39 2.30 28.34
CA LEU A 30 -10.56 3.22 27.57
C LEU A 30 -9.58 2.48 26.67
N GLN A 31 -8.91 1.46 27.21
CA GLN A 31 -7.96 0.64 26.45
C GLN A 31 -8.65 -0.09 25.29
N GLU A 32 -9.87 -0.59 25.51
CA GLU A 32 -10.64 -1.25 24.45
C GLU A 32 -11.02 -0.26 23.34
N ILE A 33 -11.45 0.95 23.71
CA ILE A 33 -11.75 2.01 22.74
C ILE A 33 -10.50 2.38 21.93
N GLU A 34 -9.36 2.56 22.59
CA GLU A 34 -8.08 2.86 21.93
C GLU A 34 -7.67 1.76 20.95
N ASN A 35 -7.81 0.49 21.35
CA ASN A 35 -7.51 -0.65 20.50
C ASN A 35 -8.43 -0.69 19.26
N GLN A 36 -9.73 -0.46 19.44
CA GLN A 36 -10.69 -0.40 18.33
C GLN A 36 -10.38 0.75 17.37
N MET A 37 -10.06 1.94 17.91
CA MET A 37 -9.65 3.09 17.11
C MET A 37 -8.37 2.79 16.32
N PHE A 38 -7.39 2.14 16.95
CA PHE A 38 -6.15 1.77 16.29
C PHE A 38 -6.40 0.80 15.12
N ILE A 39 -7.17 -0.27 15.35
CA ILE A 39 -7.54 -1.23 14.30
C ILE A 39 -8.29 -0.54 13.15
N ALA A 40 -9.27 0.30 13.47
CA ALA A 40 -10.04 1.03 12.46
C ALA A 40 -9.14 1.98 11.64
N HIS A 41 -8.20 2.66 12.28
CA HIS A 41 -7.24 3.52 11.61
C HIS A 41 -6.31 2.74 10.69
N GLN A 42 -5.71 1.65 11.18
CA GLN A 42 -4.83 0.80 10.38
C GLN A 42 -5.56 0.18 9.18
N LYS A 43 -6.82 -0.24 9.37
CA LYS A 43 -7.65 -0.73 8.29
C LYS A 43 -7.91 0.34 7.23
N CYS A 44 -8.25 1.56 7.64
CA CYS A 44 -8.47 2.67 6.73
C CYS A 44 -7.22 2.99 5.89
N LEU A 45 -6.04 2.98 6.51
CA LEU A 45 -4.76 3.15 5.79
C LEU A 45 -4.54 2.02 4.78
N ALA A 46 -4.70 0.77 5.20
CA ALA A 46 -4.55 -0.39 4.32
C ALA A 46 -5.53 -0.36 3.14
N ASP A 47 -6.80 0.01 3.39
CA ASP A 47 -7.83 0.14 2.36
C ASP A 47 -7.51 1.29 1.38
N ALA A 48 -6.98 2.40 1.87
CA ALA A 48 -6.55 3.54 1.05
C ALA A 48 -5.34 3.20 0.16
N ASP A 49 -4.36 2.50 0.72
CA ASP A 49 -3.18 2.02 0.01
C ASP A 49 -3.58 1.00 -1.06
N PHE A 50 -4.47 0.07 -0.71
CA PHE A 50 -5.02 -0.91 -1.65
C PHE A 50 -5.76 -0.22 -2.81
N TYR A 51 -6.64 0.73 -2.52
CA TYR A 51 -7.37 1.45 -3.56
C TYR A 51 -6.43 2.23 -4.48
N SER A 52 -5.42 2.90 -3.91
CA SER A 52 -4.41 3.64 -4.68
C SER A 52 -3.61 2.72 -5.58
N ALA A 53 -3.08 1.60 -5.05
CA ALA A 53 -2.31 0.63 -5.82
C ALA A 53 -3.15 -0.04 -6.92
N MET A 54 -4.42 -0.36 -6.64
CA MET A 54 -5.34 -0.91 -7.63
C MET A 54 -5.58 0.08 -8.78
N LYS A 55 -5.83 1.36 -8.45
CA LYS A 55 -6.03 2.41 -9.48
C LYS A 55 -4.78 2.68 -10.29
N GLU A 56 -3.61 2.63 -9.65
CA GLU A 56 -2.34 2.74 -10.36
C GLU A 56 -2.11 1.55 -11.30
N ALA A 57 -2.39 0.32 -10.86
CA ALA A 57 -2.28 -0.86 -11.70
C ALA A 57 -3.25 -0.81 -12.90
N GLU A 58 -4.50 -0.38 -12.69
CA GLU A 58 -5.46 -0.14 -13.76
C GLU A 58 -4.95 0.92 -14.76
N ALA A 59 -4.43 2.04 -14.25
CA ALA A 59 -3.86 3.09 -15.07
C ALA A 59 -2.63 2.61 -15.84
N ASN A 60 -1.75 1.84 -15.22
CA ASN A 60 -0.55 1.28 -15.85
C ASN A 60 -0.92 0.26 -16.94
N LYS A 61 -1.97 -0.54 -16.73
CA LYS A 61 -2.52 -1.43 -17.76
C LYS A 61 -3.03 -0.64 -18.98
N MET A 62 -3.70 0.48 -18.76
CA MET A 62 -4.15 1.37 -19.83
C MET A 62 -2.99 2.10 -20.53
N LYS A 63 -1.94 2.45 -19.78
CA LYS A 63 -0.72 3.09 -20.29
C LYS A 63 0.24 2.11 -20.98
N LEU A 64 0.00 0.81 -20.90
CA LEU A 64 0.81 -0.22 -21.56
C LEU A 64 0.49 -0.28 -23.06
N THR A 65 0.67 0.84 -23.76
CA THR A 65 0.65 0.90 -25.22
C THR A 65 2.08 1.07 -25.73
N PRO A 66 2.45 0.42 -26.85
CA PRO A 66 3.81 0.50 -27.37
C PRO A 66 4.23 1.95 -27.66
N GLU A 67 3.31 2.80 -28.12
CA GLU A 67 3.58 4.20 -28.43
C GLU A 67 3.89 5.03 -27.18
N PHE A 68 3.22 4.76 -26.06
CA PHE A 68 3.47 5.47 -24.80
C PHE A 68 4.80 5.06 -24.18
N LEU A 69 5.15 3.77 -24.27
CA LEU A 69 6.44 3.26 -23.79
C LEU A 69 7.60 3.82 -24.61
N GLU A 70 7.46 3.91 -25.94
CA GLU A 70 8.45 4.55 -26.81
C GLU A 70 8.62 6.04 -26.49
N LEU A 71 7.53 6.77 -26.30
CA LEU A 71 7.59 8.18 -25.92
C LEU A 71 8.30 8.36 -24.57
N LYS A 72 7.96 7.54 -23.57
CA LYS A 72 8.60 7.58 -22.25
C LYS A 72 10.08 7.22 -22.30
N PHE A 73 10.45 6.27 -23.16
CA PHE A 73 11.84 5.89 -23.39
C PHE A 73 12.65 7.05 -24.00
N ILE A 74 12.10 7.71 -25.03
CA ILE A 74 12.74 8.87 -25.66
C ILE A 74 12.89 10.01 -24.65
N GLU A 75 11.86 10.30 -23.86
CA GLU A 75 11.92 11.30 -22.78
C GLU A 75 12.99 10.94 -21.73
N ALA A 76 13.08 9.68 -21.32
CA ALA A 76 14.05 9.21 -20.33
C ALA A 76 15.49 9.29 -20.85
N ILE A 77 15.72 8.97 -22.13
CA ILE A 77 17.03 9.16 -22.77
C ILE A 77 17.35 10.65 -22.80
N ALA A 78 16.46 11.48 -23.33
CA ALA A 78 16.70 12.92 -23.47
C ALA A 78 17.04 13.61 -22.15
N ASN A 79 16.37 13.22 -21.05
CA ASN A 79 16.61 13.78 -19.72
C ASN A 79 17.87 13.24 -19.03
N ASN A 80 18.29 11.99 -19.29
CA ASN A 80 19.44 11.37 -18.63
C ASN A 80 20.74 11.43 -19.44
N THR A 81 20.67 11.66 -20.76
CA THR A 81 21.88 11.86 -21.55
C THR A 81 22.47 13.23 -21.23
N LYS A 82 23.34 13.28 -20.22
CA LYS A 82 24.48 14.21 -20.28
C LYS A 82 25.15 13.93 -21.61
N ILE A 83 25.02 14.84 -22.55
CA ILE A 83 25.53 14.72 -23.90
C ILE A 83 27.06 14.63 -23.79
N PHE A 84 27.57 13.40 -23.69
CA PHE A 84 28.98 13.10 -23.92
C PHE A 84 29.19 13.26 -25.41
N PHE A 85 29.53 14.49 -25.82
CA PHE A 85 30.00 14.81 -27.16
C PHE A 85 31.36 14.15 -27.41
N GLY A 86 31.37 12.82 -27.51
CA GLY A 86 32.48 12.02 -28.01
C GLY A 86 31.99 11.26 -29.23
N HIS A 87 32.64 11.49 -30.38
CA HIS A 87 32.35 10.82 -31.64
C HIS A 87 32.11 9.31 -31.40
N LYS A 88 30.86 8.86 -31.60
CA LYS A 88 30.39 7.46 -31.78
C LYS A 88 29.62 6.76 -30.65
N VAL A 89 29.40 7.32 -29.46
CA VAL A 89 28.81 6.51 -28.35
C VAL A 89 27.27 6.58 -28.23
N VAL A 90 26.63 7.63 -28.75
CA VAL A 90 25.18 7.84 -28.59
C VAL A 90 24.31 6.94 -29.50
N PRO A 91 24.65 6.74 -30.79
CA PRO A 91 23.83 5.92 -31.68
C PRO A 91 23.85 4.44 -31.33
N ASP A 92 25.03 3.87 -31.03
CA ASP A 92 25.18 2.43 -30.76
C ASP A 92 24.50 2.01 -29.45
N MET A 93 24.53 2.85 -28.41
CA MET A 93 23.87 2.56 -27.13
C MET A 93 22.33 2.58 -27.25
N VAL A 94 21.77 3.52 -28.02
CA VAL A 94 20.33 3.61 -28.26
C VAL A 94 19.84 2.51 -29.20
N LEU A 95 20.66 2.12 -30.19
CA LEU A 95 20.37 0.99 -31.08
C LEU A 95 20.38 -0.35 -30.31
N ASP A 96 21.40 -0.58 -29.48
CA ASP A 96 21.53 -1.80 -28.68
C ASP A 96 20.39 -1.92 -27.65
N GLN A 97 20.01 -0.80 -27.01
CA GLN A 97 18.83 -0.76 -26.13
C GLN A 97 17.52 -0.96 -26.89
N ARG A 98 17.35 -0.42 -28.11
CA ARG A 98 16.16 -0.70 -28.95
C ARG A 98 16.10 -2.16 -29.39
N LEU A 99 17.23 -2.81 -29.65
CA LEU A 99 17.25 -4.23 -30.00
C LEU A 99 16.88 -5.12 -28.80
N LEU A 100 17.40 -4.80 -27.61
CA LEU A 100 17.07 -5.52 -26.37
C LEU A 100 15.62 -5.29 -25.92
N VAL A 101 15.16 -4.04 -25.95
CA VAL A 101 13.79 -3.66 -25.54
C VAL A 101 12.77 -4.01 -26.62
N GLY A 102 13.10 -3.89 -27.91
CA GLY A 102 12.23 -4.29 -29.02
C GLY A 102 11.88 -5.77 -28.98
N ASN A 103 12.88 -6.64 -28.78
CA ASN A 103 12.66 -8.07 -28.62
C ASN A 103 11.85 -8.42 -27.36
N PHE A 104 11.97 -7.61 -26.31
CA PHE A 104 11.18 -7.75 -25.08
C PHE A 104 9.73 -7.30 -25.27
N LEU A 105 9.50 -6.14 -25.88
CA LEU A 105 8.17 -5.62 -26.17
C LEU A 105 7.41 -6.52 -27.16
N GLU A 106 8.10 -7.12 -28.14
CA GLU A 106 7.52 -8.08 -29.08
C GLU A 106 7.09 -9.38 -28.37
N ASN A 107 7.91 -9.91 -27.45
CA ASN A 107 7.55 -11.05 -26.60
C ASN A 107 6.38 -10.75 -25.66
N VAL A 108 6.36 -9.58 -25.01
CA VAL A 108 5.27 -9.15 -24.12
C VAL A 108 3.96 -8.98 -24.91
N SER A 109 4.02 -8.43 -26.12
CA SER A 109 2.86 -8.30 -27.02
C SER A 109 2.28 -9.67 -27.37
N GLN A 110 3.11 -10.68 -27.65
CA GLN A 110 2.66 -12.04 -27.95
C GLN A 110 1.98 -12.72 -26.74
N HIS A 111 2.51 -12.54 -25.53
CA HIS A 111 1.90 -13.09 -24.30
C HIS A 111 0.55 -12.43 -23.96
N VAL A 112 0.44 -11.10 -24.10
CA VAL A 112 -0.80 -10.37 -23.80
C VAL A 112 -1.94 -10.71 -24.78
N HIS A 113 -1.62 -11.05 -26.04
CA HIS A 113 -2.62 -11.52 -27.01
C HIS A 113 -3.06 -12.96 -26.74
N GLY A 114 -2.16 -13.84 -26.31
CA GLY A 114 -2.48 -15.23 -25.95
C GLY A 114 -3.40 -15.36 -24.73
N GLU A 115 -3.18 -14.57 -23.67
CA GLU A 115 -4.03 -14.59 -22.47
C GLU A 115 -5.44 -14.02 -22.70
N ARG A 116 -5.60 -13.15 -23.71
CA ARG A 116 -6.88 -12.53 -24.04
C ARG A 116 -7.79 -13.46 -24.84
N GLN A 117 -7.23 -14.41 -25.60
CA GLN A 117 -7.98 -15.45 -26.31
C GLN A 117 -8.45 -16.59 -25.40
N MET A 118 -7.67 -16.98 -24.38
CA MET A 118 -8.11 -18.04 -23.45
C MET A 118 -9.29 -17.60 -22.57
N LYS A 119 -9.37 -16.32 -22.17
CA LYS A 119 -10.49 -15.82 -21.36
C LYS A 119 -11.80 -15.62 -22.12
N SER A 120 -11.78 -15.57 -23.46
CA SER A 120 -13.01 -15.49 -24.27
C SER A 120 -13.65 -16.86 -24.50
N ASP A 121 -12.87 -17.93 -24.47
CA ASP A 121 -13.35 -19.30 -24.75
C ASP A 121 -13.93 -19.99 -23.50
N ASP A 122 -13.53 -19.57 -22.29
CA ASP A 122 -14.06 -20.08 -21.02
C ASP A 122 -15.41 -19.47 -20.61
N ASN A 123 -15.93 -18.48 -21.34
CA ASN A 123 -17.16 -17.75 -21.01
C ASN A 123 -18.25 -17.84 -22.11
N ALA A 124 -18.15 -18.86 -22.98
CA ALA A 124 -19.12 -19.22 -24.01
C ALA A 124 -19.85 -20.53 -23.66
#